data_AF-A0A3B9FJ83-F1
#
_entry.id   AF-A0A3B9FJ83-F1
#
_cell.length_a   1.000
_cell.length_b   1.000
_cell.length_c   1.000
_cell.angle_alpha   90.00
_cell.angle_beta   90.00
_cell.angle_gamma   90.00
#
_symmetry.space_group_name_H-M   'P 1'
#
loop_
_entity.id
_entity.type
_entity.pdbx_description
1 polymer ?
#
loop_
_entity_poly.entity_id
_entity_poly.type
_entity_poly.pdbx_seq_one_letter_code
_entity_poly.pdbx_strand_id
1 'polypeptide(L)' 'MKQDKVAVHGAHSEEPTAAYSLLNAFASYDVDFGGSVGELFVRGYNLTDELAYNHASVLKQYAPLPGRSVEVGLKFDF' A
#
# COMPACT_ATOMS: atom_id res chain seq x y z
N MET A 1 -9.64 3.35 -15.76
CA MET A 1 -9.51 2.41 -16.89
C MET A 1 -10.09 1.07 -16.43
N LYS A 2 -11.02 0.48 -17.18
CA LYS A 2 -11.62 -0.83 -16.85
C LYS A 2 -10.69 -1.94 -17.34
N GLN A 3 -10.64 -3.06 -16.61
CA GLN A 3 -9.77 -4.21 -16.90
C GLN A 3 -10.19 -4.89 -18.21
N ASP A 4 -9.26 -4.99 -19.16
CA ASP A 4 -9.54 -5.41 -20.55
C ASP A 4 -9.65 -6.94 -20.74
N LYS A 5 -9.30 -7.77 -19.74
CA LYS A 5 -9.47 -9.22 -19.82
C LYS A 5 -9.93 -9.82 -18.49
N VAL A 6 -11.11 -10.44 -18.56
CA VAL A 6 -11.70 -11.26 -17.51
C VAL A 6 -11.39 -12.72 -17.85
N ALA A 7 -10.83 -13.49 -16.91
CA ALA A 7 -10.64 -14.92 -17.11
C ALA A 7 -12.02 -15.61 -17.09
N VAL A 8 -12.40 -16.24 -18.20
CA VAL A 8 -13.66 -17.01 -18.29
C VAL A 8 -13.36 -18.46 -17.96
N HIS A 9 -13.92 -18.97 -16.87
CA HIS A 9 -13.88 -20.40 -16.53
C HIS A 9 -15.31 -20.93 -16.49
N GLY A 10 -15.79 -21.46 -17.62
CA GLY A 10 -17.15 -22.02 -17.73
C GLY A 10 -18.26 -20.97 -17.59
N ALA A 11 -19.29 -21.27 -16.78
CA ALA A 11 -20.50 -20.44 -16.62
C ALA A 11 -20.36 -19.26 -15.63
N HIS A 12 -19.16 -19.00 -15.11
CA HIS A 12 -18.91 -17.92 -14.16
C HIS A 12 -17.89 -16.93 -14.75
N SER A 13 -18.31 -15.66 -14.86
CA SER A 13 -17.44 -14.55 -15.22
C SER A 13 -16.92 -13.91 -13.93
N GLU A 14 -15.61 -13.69 -13.85
CA GLU A 14 -14.99 -12.97 -12.73
C GLU A 14 -15.47 -11.51 -12.74
N GLU A 15 -16.03 -11.00 -11.64
CA GLU A 15 -16.51 -9.61 -11.63
C GLU A 15 -15.35 -8.63 -11.84
N PRO A 16 -15.52 -7.63 -12.72
CA PRO A 16 -14.49 -6.63 -12.95
C PRO A 16 -14.23 -5.85 -11.66
N THR A 17 -13.03 -5.98 -11.13
CA THR A 17 -12.63 -5.23 -9.94
C THR A 17 -12.23 -3.80 -10.38
N ALA A 18 -12.64 -2.79 -9.63
CA ALA A 18 -12.34 -1.41 -9.98
C ALA A 18 -10.82 -1.15 -9.97
N ALA A 19 -10.34 -0.35 -10.93
CA ALA A 19 -8.99 0.18 -10.87
C ALA A 19 -8.91 1.24 -9.76
N TYR A 20 -7.80 1.30 -9.05
CA TYR A 20 -7.56 2.23 -7.95
C TYR A 20 -6.16 2.85 -8.04
N SER A 21 -5.94 4.01 -7.41
CA SER A 21 -4.65 4.71 -7.36
C SER A 21 -4.23 5.03 -5.93
N LEU A 22 -3.17 4.42 -5.43
CA LEU A 22 -2.68 4.71 -4.08
C LEU A 22 -1.56 5.76 -4.11
N LEU A 23 -1.74 6.84 -3.35
CA LEU A 23 -0.68 7.81 -3.07
C LEU A 23 0.05 7.42 -1.77
N ASN A 24 1.35 7.17 -1.87
CA ASN A 24 2.21 6.88 -0.73
C ASN A 24 3.33 7.92 -0.66
N ALA A 25 3.86 8.18 0.53
CA ALA A 25 4.99 9.08 0.72
C ALA A 25 5.98 8.52 1.75
N PHE A 26 7.23 8.89 1.60
CA PHE A 26 8.31 8.55 2.53
C PHE A 26 9.23 9.76 2.69
N ALA A 27 9.65 10.02 3.92
CA ALA A 27 10.65 11.03 4.25
C ALA A 27 11.56 10.50 5.36
N SER A 28 12.85 10.80 5.28
CA SER A 28 13.80 10.48 6.34
C SER A 28 14.80 11.61 6.56
N TYR A 29 15.43 11.58 7.72
CA TYR A 29 16.42 12.55 8.16
C TYR A 29 17.51 11.87 9.00
N ASP A 30 18.75 12.10 8.62
CA ASP A 30 19.92 11.63 9.36
C ASP A 30 20.15 12.48 10.61
N VAL A 31 20.31 11.82 11.74
CA VAL A 31 20.56 12.43 13.05
C VAL A 31 21.92 11.96 13.56
N ASP A 32 22.79 12.93 13.88
CA ASP A 32 24.09 12.67 14.49
C ASP A 32 23.95 12.60 16.02
N PHE A 33 24.43 11.51 16.63
CA PHE A 33 24.43 11.27 18.06
C PHE A 33 25.85 11.34 18.68
N GLY A 34 26.73 12.21 18.16
CA GLY A 34 28.02 12.51 18.78
C GLY A 34 29.01 11.34 18.75
N GLY A 35 28.86 10.44 17.77
CA GLY A 35 29.68 9.23 17.63
C GLY A 35 29.01 8.11 16.81
N SER A 36 27.69 8.19 16.62
CA SER A 36 26.90 7.28 15.80
C SER A 36 25.91 8.09 14.96
N VAL A 37 25.55 7.57 13.77
CA VAL A 37 24.51 8.14 12.91
C VAL A 37 23.25 7.29 13.07
N GLY A 38 22.11 7.92 13.30
CA GLY A 38 20.80 7.29 13.22
C GLY A 38 19.92 7.97 12.17
N GLU A 39 18.80 7.34 11.82
CA GLU A 39 17.86 7.84 10.81
C GLU A 39 16.45 7.90 11.39
N LEU A 40 15.86 9.09 11.43
CA LEU A 40 14.44 9.29 11.71
C LEU A 40 13.68 9.21 10.40
N PHE A 41 12.62 8.41 10.33
CA PHE A 41 11.79 8.31 9.13
C PHE A 41 10.30 8.37 9.42
N VAL A 42 9.55 8.82 8.40
CA VAL A 42 8.10 8.84 8.35
C VAL A 42 7.64 8.21 7.03
N ARG A 43 6.70 7.28 7.11
CA ARG A 43 6.14 6.57 5.96
C ARG A 43 4.62 6.65 5.98
N GLY A 44 4.04 7.18 4.91
CA GLY A 44 2.60 7.27 4.71
C GLY A 44 2.13 6.31 3.62
N TYR A 45 1.11 5.53 3.91
CA TYR A 45 0.45 4.63 2.96
C TYR A 45 -1.01 5.04 2.74
N ASN A 46 -1.46 4.91 1.49
CA ASN A 46 -2.82 5.23 1.08
C ASN A 46 -3.28 6.62 1.59
N LEU A 47 -2.48 7.65 1.29
CA LEU A 47 -2.68 9.01 1.80
C LEU A 47 -4.01 9.64 1.35
N THR A 48 -4.56 9.17 0.23
CA THR A 48 -5.86 9.55 -0.30
C THR A 48 -7.03 8.77 0.31
N ASP A 49 -6.75 7.78 1.16
CA ASP A 49 -7.73 6.91 1.81
C ASP A 49 -8.65 6.19 0.82
N GLU A 50 -8.08 5.73 -0.29
CA GLU A 50 -8.80 5.08 -1.37
C GLU A 50 -9.13 3.62 -1.01
N LEU A 51 -10.40 3.24 -1.17
CA LEU A 51 -10.84 1.86 -0.96
C LEU A 51 -10.44 1.00 -2.15
N ALA A 52 -9.52 0.07 -1.92
CA ALA A 52 -8.93 -0.75 -2.95
C ALA A 52 -9.03 -2.24 -2.59
N TYR A 53 -9.19 -3.08 -3.61
CA TYR A 53 -9.29 -4.54 -3.46
C TYR A 53 -8.23 -5.22 -4.32
N ASN A 54 -7.57 -6.24 -3.76
CA ASN A 54 -6.57 -6.99 -4.49
C ASN A 54 -7.21 -7.88 -5.55
N HIS A 55 -7.02 -7.55 -6.82
CA HIS A 55 -7.55 -8.28 -7.98
C HIS A 55 -7.14 -9.77 -8.02
N ALA A 56 -5.96 -10.11 -7.49
CA ALA A 56 -5.42 -11.48 -7.53
C ALA A 56 -5.95 -12.38 -6.39
N SER A 57 -6.72 -11.85 -5.44
CA SER A 57 -7.27 -12.63 -4.33
C SER A 57 -8.61 -13.25 -4.70
N VAL A 58 -8.80 -14.55 -4.41
CA VAL A 58 -10.10 -15.23 -4.55
C VAL A 58 -11.13 -14.70 -3.54
N LEU A 59 -10.65 -14.10 -2.43
CA LEU A 59 -11.46 -13.51 -1.36
C LEU A 59 -11.58 -11.97 -1.46
N LYS A 60 -11.33 -11.41 -2.64
CA LYS A 60 -11.30 -9.96 -2.91
C LYS A 60 -12.57 -9.21 -2.51
N GLN A 61 -13.70 -9.89 -2.35
CA GLN A 61 -14.96 -9.30 -1.87
C GLN A 61 -14.98 -9.03 -0.35
N TYR A 62 -14.05 -9.62 0.42
CA TYR A 62 -14.07 -9.60 1.89
C TYR A 62 -12.77 -9.07 2.52
N ALA A 63 -11.73 -8.82 1.72
CA ALA A 63 -10.43 -8.36 2.18
C ALA A 63 -10.00 -7.08 1.43
N PRO A 64 -10.49 -5.90 1.87
CA PRO A 64 -9.97 -4.63 1.36
C PRO A 64 -8.49 -4.47 1.72
N LEU A 65 -7.76 -3.72 0.90
CA LEU A 65 -6.42 -3.27 1.25
C LEU A 65 -6.48 -2.38 2.50
N PRO A 66 -5.39 -2.31 3.29
CA PRO A 66 -5.30 -1.38 4.40
C PRO A 66 -5.65 0.05 3.96
N GLY A 67 -6.48 0.72 4.77
CA GLY A 67 -6.80 2.13 4.59
C GLY A 67 -5.58 3.02 4.83
N ARG A 68 -5.81 4.33 4.95
CA ARG A 68 -4.76 5.29 5.27
C ARG A 68 -4.00 4.93 6.55
N SER A 69 -2.68 4.92 6.48
CA SER A 69 -1.81 4.71 7.64
C SER A 69 -0.54 5.55 7.57
N VAL A 70 0.00 5.86 8.75
CA VAL A 70 1.27 6.59 8.92
C VAL A 70 2.12 5.83 9.94
N GLU A 71 3.37 5.62 9.59
CA GLU A 71 4.39 5.00 10.43
C GLU A 71 5.51 6.00 10.67
N VAL A 72 5.99 6.06 11.91
CA VAL A 72 7.15 6.86 12.31
C VAL A 72 8.14 5.92 13.00
N GLY A 73 9.41 5.98 12.62
CA GLY A 73 10.42 5.10 13.18
C GLY A 73 11.79 5.78 13.29
N LEU A 74 12.65 5.17 14.10
CA LEU A 74 14.01 5.60 14.33
C LEU A 74 14.92 4.38 14.19
N LYS A 75 15.92 4.48 13.30
CA LYS A 75 16.96 3.47 13.09
C LYS A 75 18.25 3.95 13.74
N PHE A 76 18.92 3.05 14.45
CA PHE A 76 20.25 3.28 14.99
C PHE A 76 21.19 2.21 14.46
N ASP A 77 22.36 2.62 13.97
CA ASP A 77 23.45 1.72 13.63
C ASP A 77 24.56 1.89 14.70
N PHE A 78 24.97 0.78 15.34
CA PHE A 78 25.90 0.75 16.48
C PHE A 78 27.18 -0.03 16.15
#